data_AF-A0A1H7LQC4-F1
#
_entry.id   AF-A0A1H7LQC4-F1
#
_cell.length_a   1.000
_cell.length_b   1.000
_cell.length_c   1.000
_cell.angle_alpha   90.00
_cell.angle_beta   90.00
_cell.angle_gamma   90.00
#
_symmetry.space_group_name_H-M   'P 1'
#
loop_
_entity.id
_entity.type
_entity.pdbx_description
1 polymer ?
#
loop_
_entity_poly.entity_id
_entity_poly.type
_entity_poly.pdbx_seq_one_letter_code
_entity_poly.pdbx_strand_id
1 'polypeptide(L)'
;MHKLPGVYLDYDLFDLGALPDASEDFVGFLFNIREKFGLDDVAYAGMNPINGSVFGHVTYGDAWKMHYVEHGFHRIDPTLQKARRSIAPVDWSRLERDQDFRRVFDDARDFGIHDQGLTIPVRGPYGDIGGLSVTSSLSRTEWNKLKSDVIVGLQSVAVHVHDMVIRSDSLSNLLKTPNLSQREIEVLQWISAGKSQQDIADILTISNRTVEVHLRSARHKLYALTTAQAVGRAISMGLIYPG
;
A
#
# COMPACT_ATOMS: atom_id res chain seq x y z
N MET A 1 8.02 -27.88 -16.30
CA MET A 1 7.19 -27.16 -17.29
C MET A 1 5.73 -27.44 -16.98
N HIS A 2 5.12 -26.66 -16.09
CA HIS A 2 3.67 -26.56 -15.93
C HIS A 2 3.36 -25.09 -15.67
N LYS A 3 2.77 -24.43 -16.67
CA LYS A 3 2.26 -23.07 -16.59
C LYS A 3 0.83 -23.16 -16.06
N LEU A 4 0.55 -22.53 -14.92
CA LEU A 4 -0.82 -22.23 -14.52
C LEU A 4 -1.25 -20.95 -15.28
N PRO A 5 -2.40 -20.95 -15.98
CA PRO A 5 -2.92 -19.77 -16.66
C PRO A 5 -3.69 -18.89 -15.67
N GLY A 6 -3.42 -17.58 -15.63
CA GLY A 6 -4.37 -16.58 -15.09
C GLY A 6 -3.95 -15.70 -13.91
N VAL A 7 -2.67 -15.58 -13.53
CA VAL A 7 -2.28 -14.85 -12.29
C VAL A 7 -1.43 -13.57 -12.52
N TYR A 8 -1.23 -13.13 -13.76
CA TYR A 8 -0.37 -11.97 -14.02
C TYR A 8 -1.05 -10.98 -14.95
N LEU A 9 -1.61 -9.92 -14.37
CA LEU A 9 -2.07 -8.72 -15.08
C LEU A 9 -1.20 -7.55 -14.61
N ASP A 10 -0.06 -7.41 -15.29
CA ASP A 10 0.95 -6.36 -15.12
C ASP A 10 1.74 -6.36 -13.78
N TYR A 11 3.00 -5.95 -13.81
CA TYR A 11 3.95 -6.10 -12.68
C TYR A 11 3.65 -5.22 -11.44
N ASP A 12 2.59 -4.40 -11.47
CA ASP A 12 2.35 -3.31 -10.52
C ASP A 12 1.02 -3.39 -9.75
N LEU A 13 0.10 -4.30 -10.09
CA LEU A 13 -1.20 -4.42 -9.40
C LEU A 13 -1.56 -5.90 -9.18
N PHE A 14 -1.69 -6.30 -7.92
CA PHE A 14 -2.04 -7.68 -7.55
C PHE A 14 -3.46 -7.76 -6.99
N ASP A 15 -4.34 -8.49 -7.69
CA ASP A 15 -5.61 -8.93 -7.11
C ASP A 15 -5.35 -10.12 -6.19
N LEU A 16 -5.46 -9.87 -4.90
CA LEU A 16 -5.22 -10.88 -3.88
C LEU A 16 -6.39 -11.84 -3.73
N GLY A 17 -7.59 -11.47 -4.19
CA GLY A 17 -8.74 -12.38 -4.25
C GLY A 17 -8.55 -13.54 -5.23
N ALA A 18 -7.52 -13.48 -6.08
CA ALA A 18 -7.18 -14.53 -7.05
C ALA A 18 -6.08 -15.50 -6.56
N LEU A 19 -5.50 -15.29 -5.36
CA LEU A 19 -4.46 -16.17 -4.82
C LEU A 19 -5.07 -17.37 -4.05
N PRO A 20 -4.58 -18.61 -4.25
CA PRO A 20 -5.16 -19.81 -3.63
C PRO A 20 -5.16 -19.87 -2.10
N ASP A 21 -4.34 -19.06 -1.42
CA ASP A 21 -4.15 -19.05 0.05
C ASP A 21 -4.48 -17.69 0.71
N ALA A 22 -5.00 -16.72 -0.05
CA ALA A 22 -5.51 -15.49 0.55
C ALA A 22 -6.82 -15.83 1.25
N SER A 23 -6.77 -16.00 2.57
CA SER A 23 -7.88 -16.39 3.47
C SER A 23 -9.26 -16.25 2.82
N GLU A 24 -9.91 -17.39 2.55
CA GLU A 24 -11.19 -17.54 1.82
C GLU A 24 -12.35 -16.65 2.31
N ASP A 25 -12.19 -15.78 3.31
CA ASP A 25 -13.22 -14.88 3.84
C ASP A 25 -12.82 -13.39 3.94
N PHE A 26 -11.75 -12.93 3.27
CA PHE A 26 -11.41 -11.48 3.31
C PHE A 26 -12.40 -10.64 2.48
N VAL A 27 -12.75 -11.10 1.28
CA VAL A 27 -13.73 -10.41 0.44
C VAL A 27 -15.12 -10.46 1.09
N GLY A 28 -15.49 -11.60 1.70
CA GLY A 28 -16.71 -11.74 2.50
C GLY A 28 -16.75 -10.77 3.67
N PHE A 29 -15.62 -10.57 4.37
CA PHE A 29 -15.49 -9.54 5.40
C PHE A 29 -15.74 -8.11 4.87
N LEU A 30 -15.24 -7.75 3.68
CA LEU A 30 -15.53 -6.44 3.07
C LEU A 30 -17.01 -6.28 2.71
N PHE A 31 -17.68 -7.34 2.23
CA PHE A 31 -19.12 -7.32 2.02
C PHE A 31 -19.89 -7.15 3.35
N ASN A 32 -19.46 -7.79 4.43
CA ASN A 32 -20.06 -7.58 5.75
C ASN A 32 -19.92 -6.12 6.24
N ILE A 33 -18.79 -5.46 5.97
CA ILE A 33 -18.60 -4.03 6.27
C ILE A 33 -19.56 -3.18 5.43
N ARG A 34 -19.64 -3.45 4.12
CA ARG A 34 -20.55 -2.77 3.19
C ARG A 34 -21.99 -2.79 3.72
N GLU A 35 -22.51 -3.96 4.03
CA GLU A 35 -23.88 -4.14 4.52
C GLU A 35 -24.08 -3.51 5.91
N LYS A 36 -23.15 -3.74 6.84
CA LYS A 36 -23.23 -3.24 8.22
C LYS A 36 -23.31 -1.71 8.28
N PHE A 37 -22.59 -1.01 7.42
CA PHE A 37 -22.51 0.45 7.42
C PHE A 37 -23.40 1.10 6.34
N GLY A 38 -24.16 0.34 5.57
CA GLY A 38 -25.05 0.87 4.53
C GLY A 38 -24.29 1.61 3.42
N LEU A 39 -23.19 1.03 2.97
CA LEU A 39 -22.32 1.57 1.91
C LEU A 39 -22.60 0.88 0.58
N ASP A 40 -22.26 1.52 -0.54
CA ASP A 40 -22.40 0.88 -1.86
C ASP A 40 -21.24 -0.06 -2.14
N ASP A 41 -20.02 0.41 -1.94
CA ASP A 41 -18.82 -0.41 -2.08
C ASP A 41 -17.81 -0.09 -0.98
N VAL A 42 -16.99 -1.10 -0.70
CA VAL A 42 -15.83 -1.08 0.17
C VAL A 42 -14.64 -1.67 -0.60
N ALA A 43 -13.52 -0.97 -0.53
CA ALA A 43 -12.27 -1.34 -1.18
C ALA A 43 -11.11 -1.15 -0.22
N TYR A 44 -10.31 -2.20 -0.02
CA TYR A 44 -9.02 -2.10 0.64
C TYR A 44 -7.91 -2.12 -0.42
N ALA A 45 -6.99 -1.17 -0.34
CA ALA A 45 -5.79 -1.14 -1.17
C ALA A 45 -4.55 -0.91 -0.30
N GLY A 46 -3.52 -1.71 -0.49
CA GLY A 46 -2.20 -1.51 0.08
C GLY A 46 -1.15 -1.30 -0.99
N MET A 47 -0.04 -0.68 -0.62
CA MET A 47 1.10 -0.46 -1.50
C MET A 47 2.37 -0.97 -0.84
N ASN A 48 3.15 -1.72 -1.61
CA ASN A 48 4.47 -2.15 -1.20
C ASN A 48 5.46 -0.96 -1.33
N PRO A 49 6.16 -0.57 -0.25
CA PRO A 49 7.07 0.57 -0.26
C PRO A 49 8.36 0.35 -1.07
N ILE A 50 8.69 -0.89 -1.45
CA ILE A 50 9.93 -1.26 -2.14
C ILE A 50 9.82 -1.11 -3.66
N ASN A 51 8.85 -1.82 -4.23
CA ASN A 51 8.65 -1.92 -5.67
C ASN A 51 7.48 -1.04 -6.14
N GLY A 52 6.68 -0.48 -5.23
CA GLY A 52 5.52 0.35 -5.55
C GLY A 52 4.29 -0.44 -5.99
N SER A 53 4.33 -1.78 -5.95
CA SER A 53 3.19 -2.60 -6.36
C SER A 53 2.00 -2.34 -5.44
N VAL A 54 0.85 -2.10 -6.04
CA VAL A 54 -0.43 -1.97 -5.35
C VAL A 54 -1.06 -3.35 -5.27
N PHE A 55 -1.76 -3.63 -4.18
CA PHE A 55 -2.56 -4.83 -4.02
C PHE A 55 -3.86 -4.43 -3.36
N GLY A 56 -4.93 -5.19 -3.59
CA GLY A 56 -6.20 -4.85 -2.99
C GLY A 56 -7.21 -5.97 -3.01
N HIS A 57 -8.25 -5.78 -2.21
CA HIS A 57 -9.49 -6.52 -2.29
C HIS A 57 -10.62 -5.51 -2.30
N VAL A 58 -11.59 -5.72 -3.18
CA VAL A 58 -12.66 -4.76 -3.41
C VAL A 58 -13.99 -5.49 -3.61
N THR A 59 -15.08 -4.79 -3.30
CA THR A 59 -16.46 -5.26 -3.52
C THR A 59 -17.05 -4.76 -4.85
N TYR A 60 -16.28 -4.00 -5.62
CA TYR A 60 -16.65 -3.56 -6.97
C TYR A 60 -16.90 -4.74 -7.91
N GLY A 61 -17.81 -4.56 -8.88
CA GLY A 61 -18.07 -5.54 -9.92
C GLY A 61 -16.84 -5.86 -10.78
N ASP A 62 -16.76 -7.10 -11.28
CA ASP A 62 -15.61 -7.60 -12.05
C ASP A 62 -15.27 -6.75 -13.27
N ALA A 63 -16.28 -6.22 -13.95
CA ALA A 63 -16.10 -5.37 -15.12
C ALA A 63 -15.31 -4.09 -14.79
N TRP A 64 -15.60 -3.45 -13.66
CA TRP A 64 -14.85 -2.27 -13.22
C TRP A 64 -13.43 -2.65 -12.79
N LYS A 65 -13.25 -3.75 -12.06
CA LYS A 65 -11.92 -4.21 -11.65
C LYS A 65 -11.00 -4.41 -12.86
N MET A 66 -11.49 -5.08 -13.89
CA MET A 66 -10.74 -5.30 -15.14
C MET A 66 -10.42 -3.97 -15.83
N HIS A 67 -11.42 -3.11 -16.00
CA HIS A 67 -11.25 -1.80 -16.65
C HIS A 67 -10.22 -0.93 -15.90
N TYR A 68 -10.28 -0.91 -14.57
CA TYR A 68 -9.37 -0.15 -13.71
C TYR A 68 -7.91 -0.62 -13.85
N VAL A 69 -7.71 -1.93 -13.94
CA VAL A 69 -6.38 -2.54 -14.15
C VAL A 69 -5.86 -2.22 -15.54
N GLU A 70 -6.66 -2.46 -16.58
CA GLU A 70 -6.27 -2.25 -18.00
C GLU A 70 -5.86 -0.80 -18.28
N HIS A 71 -6.51 0.17 -17.65
CA HIS A 71 -6.21 1.59 -17.82
C HIS A 71 -5.17 2.11 -16.82
N GLY A 72 -4.67 1.27 -15.91
CA GLY A 72 -3.64 1.63 -14.94
C GLY A 72 -4.07 2.72 -13.95
N PHE A 73 -5.36 2.76 -13.59
CA PHE A 73 -5.91 3.85 -12.79
C PHE A 73 -5.30 3.99 -11.39
N HIS A 74 -4.75 2.92 -10.81
CA HIS A 74 -4.00 2.96 -9.55
C HIS A 74 -2.87 4.01 -9.53
N ARG A 75 -2.33 4.39 -10.70
CA ARG A 75 -1.25 5.39 -10.82
C ARG A 75 -1.77 6.83 -10.72
N ILE A 76 -3.01 7.08 -11.18
CA ILE A 76 -3.61 8.41 -11.29
C ILE A 76 -4.77 8.65 -10.33
N ASP A 77 -5.26 7.62 -9.64
CA ASP A 77 -6.42 7.69 -8.76
C ASP A 77 -6.21 8.69 -7.61
N PRO A 78 -6.94 9.81 -7.59
CA PRO A 78 -6.76 10.84 -6.58
C PRO A 78 -7.17 10.37 -5.18
N THR A 79 -8.04 9.36 -5.06
CA THR A 79 -8.45 8.78 -3.78
C THR A 79 -7.27 8.08 -3.10
N LEU A 80 -6.46 7.36 -3.87
CA LEU A 80 -5.23 6.71 -3.40
C LEU A 80 -4.11 7.74 -3.19
N GLN A 81 -3.89 8.64 -4.15
CA GLN A 81 -2.79 9.61 -4.08
C GLN A 81 -2.92 10.57 -2.89
N LYS A 82 -4.12 11.12 -2.62
CA LYS A 82 -4.33 12.01 -1.48
C LYS A 82 -4.28 11.23 -0.16
N ALA A 83 -4.86 10.03 -0.09
CA ALA A 83 -4.77 9.19 1.10
C ALA A 83 -3.33 8.83 1.47
N ARG A 84 -2.47 8.54 0.47
CA ARG A 84 -1.04 8.27 0.67
C ARG A 84 -0.26 9.41 1.34
N ARG A 85 -0.78 10.63 1.35
CA ARG A 85 -0.16 11.80 1.99
C ARG A 85 -0.95 12.32 3.20
N SER A 86 -2.04 11.65 3.56
CA SER A 86 -2.90 12.04 4.66
C SER A 86 -2.65 11.17 5.90
N ILE A 87 -2.94 11.75 7.07
CA ILE A 87 -3.09 11.06 8.35
C ILE A 87 -4.56 10.93 8.78
N ALA A 88 -5.45 11.73 8.16
CA ALA A 88 -6.87 11.78 8.47
C ALA A 88 -7.70 11.20 7.31
N PRO A 89 -8.95 10.77 7.57
CA PRO A 89 -9.86 10.34 6.51
C PRO A 89 -10.02 11.41 5.42
N VAL A 90 -9.90 10.99 4.17
CA VAL A 90 -9.96 11.83 2.97
C VAL A 90 -11.35 11.74 2.38
N ASP A 91 -12.15 12.78 2.59
CA ASP A 91 -13.47 12.93 1.99
C ASP A 91 -13.33 13.28 0.50
N TRP A 92 -13.95 12.48 -0.37
CA TRP A 92 -13.80 12.62 -1.83
C TRP A 92 -14.41 13.91 -2.38
N SER A 93 -15.31 14.55 -1.63
CA SER A 93 -15.82 15.87 -1.98
C SER A 93 -14.75 16.97 -1.96
N ARG A 94 -13.62 16.73 -1.27
CA ARG A 94 -12.49 17.68 -1.16
C ARG A 94 -11.40 17.42 -2.19
N LEU A 95 -11.56 16.41 -3.05
CA LEU A 95 -10.60 16.11 -4.11
C LEU A 95 -10.70 17.17 -5.22
N GLU A 96 -9.54 17.57 -5.74
CA GLU A 96 -9.43 18.41 -6.92
C GLU A 96 -10.05 17.68 -8.11
N ARG A 97 -10.86 18.40 -8.91
CA ARG A 97 -11.59 17.85 -10.05
C ARG A 97 -10.84 18.10 -11.36
N ASP A 98 -9.56 17.73 -11.33
CA ASP A 98 -8.60 17.86 -12.41
C ASP A 98 -8.79 16.80 -13.51
N GLN A 99 -7.82 16.68 -14.42
CA GLN A 99 -7.88 15.73 -15.52
C GLN A 99 -7.83 14.27 -15.04
N ASP A 100 -6.99 13.96 -14.06
CA ASP A 100 -6.83 12.59 -13.55
C ASP A 100 -8.08 12.16 -12.79
N PHE A 101 -8.66 13.07 -12.00
CA PHE A 101 -9.96 12.84 -11.38
C PHE A 101 -11.03 12.47 -12.41
N ARG A 102 -11.14 13.26 -13.49
CA ARG A 102 -12.14 13.03 -14.54
C ARG A 102 -11.92 11.71 -15.26
N ARG A 103 -10.67 11.39 -15.62
CA ARG A 103 -10.33 10.12 -16.28
C ARG A 103 -10.77 8.91 -15.47
N VAL A 104 -10.62 8.94 -14.14
CA VAL A 104 -11.05 7.83 -13.29
C VAL A 104 -12.56 7.83 -13.10
N PHE A 105 -13.15 8.97 -12.72
CA PHE A 105 -14.55 9.02 -12.29
C PHE A 105 -15.57 9.22 -13.40
N ASP A 106 -15.17 9.64 -14.61
CA ASP A 106 -16.05 9.60 -15.77
C ASP A 106 -16.30 8.14 -16.17
N ASP A 107 -15.24 7.34 -16.28
CA ASP A 107 -15.34 5.91 -16.54
C ASP A 107 -16.06 5.19 -15.39
N ALA A 108 -15.69 5.46 -14.13
CA ALA A 108 -16.31 4.81 -12.96
C ALA A 108 -17.84 4.93 -12.93
N ARG A 109 -18.38 6.06 -13.38
CA ARG A 109 -19.83 6.29 -13.44
C ARG A 109 -20.54 5.35 -14.39
N ASP A 110 -19.92 4.98 -15.51
CA ASP A 110 -20.49 4.02 -16.47
C ASP A 110 -20.60 2.62 -15.87
N PHE A 111 -19.83 2.33 -14.82
CA PHE A 111 -19.90 1.09 -14.04
C PHE A 111 -20.70 1.22 -12.75
N GLY A 112 -21.39 2.35 -12.53
CA GLY A 112 -22.22 2.58 -11.34
C GLY A 112 -21.44 2.97 -10.09
N ILE A 113 -20.17 3.35 -10.21
CA ILE A 113 -19.34 3.76 -9.08
C ILE A 113 -19.37 5.27 -8.94
N HIS A 114 -19.80 5.72 -7.75
CA HIS A 114 -20.00 7.11 -7.46
C HIS A 114 -18.71 7.82 -7.04
N ASP A 115 -18.63 9.11 -7.37
CA ASP A 115 -17.52 10.00 -7.02
C ASP A 115 -17.65 10.63 -5.62
N GLN A 116 -18.51 10.02 -4.79
CA GLN A 116 -18.77 10.35 -3.41
C GLN A 116 -18.35 9.18 -2.52
N GLY A 117 -17.50 9.47 -1.55
CA GLY A 117 -16.89 8.45 -0.71
C GLY A 117 -15.90 9.01 0.31
N LEU A 118 -15.22 8.09 0.98
CA LEU A 118 -14.21 8.37 1.99
C LEU A 118 -13.07 7.36 1.85
N THR A 119 -11.83 7.83 1.91
CA THR A 119 -10.66 6.94 2.04
C THR A 119 -9.99 7.16 3.38
N ILE A 120 -9.84 6.10 4.17
CA ILE A 120 -9.16 6.11 5.46
C ILE A 120 -7.75 5.56 5.27
N PRO A 121 -6.70 6.38 5.39
CA PRO A 121 -5.33 5.92 5.27
C PRO A 121 -4.91 5.15 6.54
N VAL A 122 -4.10 4.11 6.36
CA VAL A 122 -3.46 3.35 7.43
C VAL A 122 -1.97 3.25 7.14
N ARG A 123 -1.14 3.41 8.17
CA ARG A 123 0.32 3.25 8.08
C ARG A 123 0.71 2.00 8.85
N GLY A 124 1.46 1.13 8.20
CA GLY A 124 2.06 -0.02 8.83
C GLY A 124 3.41 0.34 9.47
N PRO A 125 3.90 -0.53 10.39
CA PRO A 125 5.16 -0.32 11.10
C PRO A 125 6.39 -0.38 10.18
N TYR A 126 6.25 -0.90 8.96
CA TYR A 126 7.36 -1.09 8.01
C TYR A 126 7.33 -0.09 6.86
N GLY A 127 6.65 1.04 7.06
CA GLY A 127 6.51 2.09 6.03
C GLY A 127 5.54 1.75 4.91
N ASP A 128 4.89 0.60 4.98
CA ASP A 128 3.79 0.22 4.12
C ASP A 128 2.57 1.11 4.39
N ILE A 129 1.78 1.32 3.33
CA ILE A 129 0.65 2.25 3.34
C ILE A 129 -0.55 1.50 2.82
N GLY A 130 -1.59 1.43 3.65
CA GLY A 130 -2.91 0.92 3.31
C GLY A 130 -3.95 2.02 3.22
N GLY A 131 -5.09 1.70 2.65
CA GLY A 131 -6.26 2.56 2.62
C GLY A 131 -7.54 1.74 2.54
N LEU A 132 -8.54 2.11 3.34
CA LEU A 132 -9.91 1.62 3.21
C LEU A 132 -10.76 2.71 2.56
N SER A 133 -11.19 2.47 1.33
CA SER A 133 -12.07 3.33 0.55
C SER A 133 -13.51 2.82 0.63
N VAL A 134 -14.47 3.74 0.75
CA VAL A 134 -15.90 3.44 0.72
C VAL A 134 -16.63 4.42 -0.19
N THR A 135 -17.67 3.95 -0.89
CA THR A 135 -18.49 4.75 -1.81
C THR A 135 -19.94 4.85 -1.32
N SER A 136 -20.63 5.90 -1.75
CA SER A 136 -22.07 6.07 -1.48
C SER A 136 -22.77 6.92 -2.54
N SER A 137 -23.92 6.45 -2.98
CA SER A 137 -24.86 7.01 -3.96
C SER A 137 -25.94 7.87 -3.31
N LEU A 138 -25.99 7.89 -1.97
CA LEU A 138 -26.91 8.71 -1.19
C LEU A 138 -26.80 10.19 -1.58
N SER A 139 -27.86 10.95 -1.33
CA SER A 139 -27.77 12.41 -1.48
C SER A 139 -26.67 12.97 -0.57
N ARG A 140 -26.06 14.10 -0.94
CA ARG A 140 -24.98 14.71 -0.14
C ARG A 140 -25.38 14.93 1.33
N THR A 141 -26.64 15.27 1.58
CA THR A 141 -27.17 15.50 2.92
C THR A 141 -27.26 14.21 3.72
N GLU A 142 -27.75 13.12 3.12
CA GLU A 142 -27.83 11.81 3.74
C GLU A 142 -26.44 11.21 3.96
N TRP A 143 -25.57 11.31 2.96
CA TRP A 143 -24.18 10.89 3.08
C TRP A 143 -23.45 11.60 4.22
N ASN A 144 -23.62 12.93 4.36
CA ASN A 144 -22.98 13.66 5.45
C ASN A 144 -23.45 13.19 6.84
N LYS A 145 -24.71 12.80 6.99
CA LYS A 145 -25.23 12.21 8.23
C LYS A 145 -24.60 10.83 8.46
N LEU A 146 -24.76 9.92 7.51
CA LEU A 146 -24.22 8.55 7.61
C LEU A 146 -22.71 8.56 7.89
N LYS A 147 -21.95 9.32 7.10
CA LYS A 147 -20.49 9.47 7.26
C LYS A 147 -20.11 9.86 8.69
N SER A 148 -20.83 10.81 9.30
CA SER A 148 -20.53 11.26 10.66
C SER A 148 -20.76 10.14 11.69
N ASP A 149 -21.75 9.28 11.46
CA ASP A 149 -22.08 8.15 12.34
C ASP A 149 -21.08 6.99 12.18
N VAL A 150 -20.60 6.73 10.96
CA VAL A 150 -19.79 5.53 10.65
C VAL A 150 -18.28 5.75 10.66
N ILE A 151 -17.80 7.00 10.58
CA ILE A 151 -16.36 7.30 10.36
C ILE A 151 -15.44 6.69 11.41
N VAL A 152 -15.80 6.74 12.69
CA VAL A 152 -14.99 6.16 13.79
C VAL A 152 -14.94 4.64 13.67
N GLY A 153 -16.08 4.02 13.34
CA GLY A 153 -16.18 2.58 13.10
C GLY A 153 -15.32 2.16 11.92
N LEU A 154 -15.40 2.88 10.80
CA LEU A 154 -14.59 2.62 9.61
C LEU A 154 -13.09 2.83 9.87
N GLN A 155 -12.70 3.79 10.72
CA GLN A 155 -11.29 3.97 11.09
C GLN A 155 -10.75 2.78 11.87
N SER A 156 -11.52 2.28 12.84
CA SER A 156 -11.18 1.06 13.57
C SER A 156 -11.06 -0.12 12.61
N VAL A 157 -12.05 -0.31 11.74
CA VAL A 157 -12.04 -1.39 10.73
C VAL A 157 -10.83 -1.29 9.82
N ALA A 158 -10.49 -0.10 9.31
CA ALA A 158 -9.35 0.09 8.41
C ALA A 158 -8.04 -0.40 9.03
N VAL A 159 -7.80 -0.10 10.31
CA VAL A 159 -6.60 -0.57 11.04
C VAL A 159 -6.59 -2.09 11.16
N HIS A 160 -7.70 -2.71 11.55
CA HIS A 160 -7.79 -4.17 11.69
C HIS A 160 -7.62 -4.89 10.35
N VAL A 161 -8.25 -4.37 9.29
CA VAL A 161 -8.12 -4.87 7.93
C VAL A 161 -6.66 -4.85 7.49
N HIS A 162 -5.98 -3.71 7.72
CA HIS A 162 -4.58 -3.56 7.35
C HIS A 162 -3.67 -4.53 8.13
N ASP A 163 -3.82 -4.63 9.45
CA ASP A 163 -3.05 -5.58 10.27
C ASP A 163 -3.25 -7.04 9.81
N MET A 164 -4.49 -7.43 9.50
CA MET A 164 -4.79 -8.78 8.98
C MET A 164 -4.13 -9.04 7.62
N VAL A 165 -4.16 -8.05 6.72
CA VAL A 165 -3.50 -8.14 5.41
C VAL A 165 -1.98 -8.30 5.56
N ILE A 166 -1.35 -7.47 6.39
CA ILE A 166 0.10 -7.52 6.63
C ILE A 166 0.53 -8.85 7.28
N ARG A 167 -0.32 -9.45 8.11
CA ARG A 167 -0.04 -10.73 8.78
C ARG A 167 -0.29 -11.98 7.92
N SER A 168 -1.04 -11.87 6.83
CA SER A 168 -1.35 -13.02 5.97
C SER A 168 -0.11 -13.52 5.23
N ASP A 169 0.13 -14.84 5.21
CA ASP A 169 1.36 -15.44 4.66
C ASP A 169 1.59 -15.17 3.17
N SER A 170 0.52 -15.03 2.38
CA SER A 170 0.60 -14.74 0.95
C SER A 170 1.12 -13.31 0.68
N LEU A 171 0.73 -12.34 1.52
CA LEU A 171 1.13 -10.94 1.40
C LEU A 171 2.38 -10.60 2.19
N SER A 172 2.60 -11.21 3.35
CA SER A 172 3.87 -11.09 4.07
C SER A 172 5.04 -11.56 3.21
N ASN A 173 4.81 -12.51 2.28
CA ASN A 173 5.77 -12.90 1.26
C ASN A 173 5.99 -11.85 0.16
N LEU A 174 4.94 -11.15 -0.28
CA LEU A 174 5.01 -10.04 -1.25
C LEU A 174 5.57 -8.75 -0.64
N LEU A 175 5.31 -8.52 0.65
CA LEU A 175 5.68 -7.36 1.44
C LEU A 175 6.92 -7.61 2.31
N LYS A 176 7.66 -8.71 2.06
CA LYS A 176 8.80 -9.14 2.87
C LYS A 176 9.64 -7.93 3.29
N THR A 177 9.53 -7.60 4.57
CA THR A 177 10.51 -6.76 5.23
C THR A 177 11.86 -7.43 5.00
N PRO A 178 12.80 -6.75 4.33
CA PRO A 178 14.09 -7.36 4.05
C PRO A 178 14.75 -7.74 5.37
N ASN A 179 15.10 -9.02 5.50
CA ASN A 179 15.72 -9.55 6.72
C ASN A 179 17.19 -9.09 6.77
N LEU A 180 17.39 -7.83 7.15
CA LEU A 180 18.70 -7.25 7.39
C LEU A 180 19.22 -7.74 8.74
N SER A 181 20.46 -8.19 8.77
CA SER A 181 21.21 -8.43 9.99
C SER A 181 21.49 -7.12 10.71
N GLN A 182 21.72 -7.19 12.03
CA GLN A 182 22.09 -6.02 12.82
C GLN A 182 23.29 -5.26 12.25
N ARG A 183 24.28 -5.98 11.72
CA ARG A 183 25.46 -5.37 11.09
C ARG A 183 25.14 -4.64 9.79
N GLU A 184 24.21 -5.16 8.99
CA GLU A 184 23.75 -4.45 7.78
C GLU A 184 23.01 -3.16 8.14
N ILE A 185 22.17 -3.20 9.19
CA ILE A 185 21.48 -2.02 9.72
C ILE A 185 22.49 -0.98 10.23
N GLU A 186 23.45 -1.39 11.06
CA GLU A 186 24.50 -0.50 11.59
C GLU A 186 25.32 0.17 10.48
N VAL A 187 25.75 -0.61 9.47
CA VAL A 187 26.51 -0.07 8.34
C VAL A 187 25.66 0.92 7.55
N LEU A 188 24.41 0.61 7.25
CA LEU A 188 23.51 1.53 6.55
C LEU A 188 23.22 2.80 7.36
N GLN A 189 23.09 2.69 8.70
CA GLN A 189 22.87 3.82 9.60
C GLN A 189 24.07 4.78 9.62
N TRP A 190 25.29 4.28 9.55
CA TRP A 190 26.46 5.15 9.43
C TRP A 190 26.59 5.79 8.05
N ILE A 191 26.23 5.07 6.98
CA ILE A 191 26.17 5.67 5.65
C ILE A 191 25.10 6.78 5.61
N SER A 192 23.93 6.59 6.24
CA SER A 192 22.89 7.63 6.29
C SER A 192 23.35 8.88 7.04
N ALA A 193 24.22 8.71 8.03
CA ALA A 193 24.95 9.78 8.74
C ALA A 193 26.14 10.38 7.96
N GLY A 194 26.32 10.02 6.69
CA GLY A 194 27.34 10.61 5.81
C GLY A 194 28.76 10.08 6.02
N LYS A 195 28.94 8.96 6.72
CA LYS A 195 30.27 8.35 6.95
C LYS A 195 30.80 7.65 5.70
N SER A 196 32.11 7.73 5.48
CA SER A 196 32.78 6.94 4.44
C SER A 196 32.90 5.47 4.87
N GLN A 197 33.12 4.55 3.92
CA GLN A 197 33.35 3.13 4.28
C GLN A 197 34.56 2.96 5.19
N GLN A 198 35.57 3.83 5.08
CA GLN A 198 36.74 3.79 5.94
C GLN A 198 36.39 4.21 7.37
N ASP A 199 35.65 5.31 7.55
CA ASP A 199 35.20 5.74 8.88
C ASP A 199 34.35 4.65 9.55
N ILE A 200 33.49 3.98 8.77
CA ILE A 200 32.64 2.88 9.28
C ILE A 200 33.47 1.67 9.69
N ALA A 201 34.48 1.32 8.90
CA ALA A 201 35.41 0.25 9.23
C ALA A 201 36.11 0.53 10.57
N ASP A 202 36.54 1.77 10.77
CA ASP A 202 37.20 2.21 12.00
C ASP A 202 36.22 2.20 13.19
N ILE A 203 35.00 2.74 13.02
CA ILE A 203 33.95 2.78 14.04
C ILE A 203 33.52 1.36 14.48
N LEU A 204 33.31 0.46 13.52
CA LEU A 204 32.82 -0.89 13.79
C LEU A 204 33.95 -1.89 14.07
N THR A 205 35.22 -1.45 14.02
CA THR A 205 36.41 -2.30 14.19
C THR A 205 36.40 -3.53 13.26
N ILE A 206 36.14 -3.28 11.97
CA ILE A 206 36.14 -4.29 10.90
C ILE A 206 36.93 -3.80 9.69
N SER A 207 37.19 -4.67 8.71
CA SER A 207 37.87 -4.22 7.49
C SER A 207 36.94 -3.44 6.58
N ASN A 208 37.48 -2.50 5.80
CA ASN A 208 36.76 -1.79 4.72
C ASN A 208 36.09 -2.79 3.75
N ARG A 209 36.77 -3.91 3.45
CA ARG A 209 36.19 -5.02 2.68
C ARG A 209 34.96 -5.65 3.34
N THR A 210 34.96 -5.78 4.67
CA THR A 210 33.81 -6.30 5.44
C THR A 210 32.62 -5.34 5.37
N VAL A 211 32.87 -4.02 5.42
CA VAL A 211 31.83 -3.00 5.21
C VAL A 211 31.18 -3.16 3.83
N GLU A 212 31.97 -3.30 2.76
CA GLU A 212 31.45 -3.52 1.40
C GLU A 212 30.63 -4.81 1.28
N VAL A 213 31.02 -5.88 1.98
CA VAL A 213 30.24 -7.13 2.03
C VAL A 213 28.86 -6.90 2.63
N HIS A 214 28.77 -6.19 3.77
CA HIS A 214 27.49 -5.83 4.38
C HIS A 214 26.66 -4.93 3.45
N LEU A 215 27.27 -3.93 2.81
CA LEU A 215 26.57 -3.05 1.86
C LEU A 215 26.03 -3.78 0.64
N ARG A 216 26.79 -4.73 0.08
CA ARG A 216 26.32 -5.54 -1.06
C ARG A 216 25.15 -6.43 -0.66
N SER A 217 25.23 -7.08 0.50
CA SER A 217 24.15 -7.93 1.01
C SER A 217 22.89 -7.11 1.33
N ALA A 218 23.05 -5.96 1.97
CA ALA A 218 21.96 -5.04 2.26
C ALA A 218 21.28 -4.52 0.98
N ARG A 219 22.07 -4.08 -0.03
CA ARG A 219 21.54 -3.69 -1.34
C ARG A 219 20.71 -4.79 -1.99
N HIS A 220 21.22 -6.01 -1.99
CA HIS A 220 20.50 -7.16 -2.55
C HIS A 220 19.16 -7.39 -1.85
N LYS A 221 19.16 -7.44 -0.51
CA LYS A 221 17.95 -7.62 0.30
C LYS A 221 16.94 -6.48 0.11
N LEU A 222 17.42 -5.25 0.00
CA LEU A 222 16.60 -4.06 -0.22
C LEU A 222 16.24 -3.84 -1.71
N TYR A 223 16.58 -4.77 -2.61
CA TYR A 223 16.38 -4.65 -4.07
C TYR A 223 17.01 -3.40 -4.71
N ALA A 224 18.04 -2.83 -4.09
CA ALA A 224 18.62 -1.55 -4.46
C ALA A 224 19.84 -1.72 -5.38
N LEU A 225 19.94 -0.87 -6.41
CA LEU A 225 21.08 -0.86 -7.33
C LEU A 225 22.27 -0.07 -6.75
N THR A 226 21.99 0.97 -5.96
CA THR A 226 23.01 1.83 -5.34
C THR A 226 22.87 1.85 -3.82
N THR A 227 23.95 2.22 -3.13
CA THR A 227 23.92 2.39 -1.66
C THR A 227 22.96 3.50 -1.26
N ALA A 228 22.88 4.58 -2.04
CA ALA A 228 21.92 5.65 -1.79
C ALA A 228 20.46 5.16 -1.90
N GLN A 229 20.15 4.32 -2.89
CA GLN A 229 18.82 3.69 -2.98
C GLN A 229 18.55 2.76 -1.79
N ALA A 230 19.55 1.99 -1.33
CA ALA A 230 19.40 1.12 -0.17
C ALA A 230 19.12 1.93 1.10
N VAL A 231 19.85 3.02 1.33
CA VAL A 231 19.61 3.93 2.46
C VAL A 231 18.21 4.53 2.38
N GLY A 232 17.79 5.04 1.22
CA GLY A 232 16.44 5.60 1.02
C GLY A 232 15.34 4.59 1.35
N ARG A 233 15.50 3.33 0.91
CA ARG A 233 14.55 2.24 1.19
C ARG A 233 14.54 1.82 2.67
N ALA A 234 15.72 1.73 3.30
CA ALA A 234 15.83 1.40 4.71
C ALA A 234 15.19 2.49 5.60
N ILE A 235 15.37 3.77 5.25
CA ILE A 235 14.69 4.89 5.93
C ILE A 235 13.17 4.81 5.71
N SER A 236 12.71 4.59 4.47
CA SER A 236 11.27 4.53 4.19
C SER A 236 10.56 3.40 4.95
N MET A 237 11.28 2.33 5.29
CA MET A 237 10.77 1.21 6.07
C MET A 237 10.91 1.38 7.59
N GLY A 238 11.55 2.46 8.06
CA GLY A 238 11.84 2.64 9.48
C GLY A 238 12.93 1.71 10.03
N LEU A 239 13.76 1.10 9.17
CA LEU A 239 14.86 0.23 9.59
C LEU A 239 16.09 1.01 10.08
N ILE A 240 16.26 2.24 9.61
CA ILE A 240 17.30 3.20 10.01
C ILE A 240 16.73 4.62 10.03
N TYR A 241 17.47 5.56 10.60
CA TYR A 241 17.11 6.98 10.66
C TYR A 241 17.87 7.82 9.62
N PRO A 242 17.27 8.90 9.10
CA PRO A 242 18.01 9.91 8.35
C PRO A 242 19.11 10.52 9.25
N GLY A 243 20.27 10.78 8.66
CA GLY A 243 21.42 11.39 9.33
C GLY A 243 21.44 12.91 9.28
#